data_AF-A0A5N7Z8L0-F1
#
_entry.id   AF-A0A5N7Z8L0-F1
#
_cell.length_a   1.000
_cell.length_b   1.000
_cell.length_c   1.000
_cell.angle_alpha   90.00
_cell.angle_beta   90.00
_cell.angle_gamma   90.00
#
_symmetry.space_group_name_H-M   'P 1'
#
loop_
_entity.id
_entity.type
_entity.pdbx_description
1 polymer ?
#
loop_
_entity_poly.entity_id
_entity_poly.type
_entity_poly.pdbx_seq_one_letter_code
_entity_poly.pdbx_strand_id
1 'polypeptide(L)'
;MITLCILLLSFTIGVYFFMQQPKFGKLPSGERLERIKKSPNFHDGQFQNSSETPDLTEGANYFSVLKEFIFKENTRVKPTTELPAVKTDLHKIVPNEDVFIWFGHSSYFLQTNGIKFLIDPVFSGAASPIRMTTKSFGGSDRYTTADIPEIDYLIITHDHWDHLDYETVKNLKSKVKTVICGLGVGEHLEYWGYDKSRIIEKDWHETIELINNTKLH
;
A
#
# COMPACT_ATOMS: atom_id res chain seq x y z
N MET A 1 -8.20 -12.73 -40.55
CA MET A 1 -7.81 -13.75 -39.54
C MET A 1 -6.37 -13.55 -39.07
N ILE A 2 -5.36 -13.59 -39.96
CA ILE A 2 -3.94 -13.39 -39.59
C ILE A 2 -3.67 -12.07 -38.85
N THR A 3 -4.19 -10.94 -39.35
CA THR A 3 -4.03 -9.62 -38.71
C THR A 3 -4.59 -9.58 -37.28
N LEU A 4 -5.75 -10.20 -37.06
CA LEU A 4 -6.37 -10.25 -35.72
C LEU A 4 -5.52 -11.10 -34.77
N CYS A 5 -4.98 -12.23 -35.24
CA CYS A 5 -4.07 -13.06 -34.45
C CYS A 5 -2.78 -12.29 -34.09
N ILE A 6 -2.22 -11.51 -35.02
CA ILE A 6 -1.03 -10.68 -34.76
C ILE A 6 -1.34 -9.61 -33.71
N LEU A 7 -2.49 -8.95 -33.79
CA LEU A 7 -2.91 -7.94 -32.81
C LEU A 7 -3.10 -8.54 -31.42
N LEU A 8 -3.80 -9.68 -31.30
CA LEU A 8 -4.00 -10.36 -30.03
C LEU A 8 -2.69 -10.85 -29.41
N LEU A 9 -1.79 -11.40 -30.23
CA LEU A 9 -0.48 -11.83 -29.79
C LEU A 9 0.35 -10.63 -29.29
N SER A 10 0.36 -9.54 -30.05
CA SER A 10 1.08 -8.31 -29.67
C SER A 10 0.54 -7.71 -28.37
N PHE A 11 -0.79 -7.69 -28.21
CA PHE A 11 -1.44 -7.25 -26.97
C PHE A 11 -1.06 -8.13 -25.78
N THR A 12 -1.11 -9.45 -25.95
CA THR A 12 -0.76 -10.43 -24.89
C THR A 12 0.71 -10.28 -24.47
N ILE A 13 1.61 -10.11 -25.43
CA ILE A 13 3.03 -9.85 -25.16
C ILE A 13 3.20 -8.52 -24.42
N GLY A 14 2.48 -7.47 -24.84
CA GLY A 14 2.50 -6.18 -24.16
C GLY A 14 2.04 -6.27 -22.70
N VAL A 15 0.92 -6.96 -22.45
CA VAL A 15 0.41 -7.22 -21.09
C VAL A 15 1.43 -8.02 -20.28
N TYR A 16 2.03 -9.06 -20.86
CA TYR A 16 3.05 -9.85 -20.20
C TYR A 16 4.21 -8.98 -19.71
N PHE A 17 4.83 -8.19 -20.60
CA PHE A 17 5.94 -7.30 -20.20
C PHE A 17 5.52 -6.21 -19.23
N PHE A 18 4.29 -5.72 -19.32
CA PHE A 18 3.75 -4.78 -18.34
C PHE A 18 3.68 -5.41 -16.94
N MET A 19 3.20 -6.66 -16.83
CA MET A 19 3.12 -7.39 -15.57
C MET A 19 4.49 -7.79 -15.00
N GLN A 20 5.55 -7.81 -15.81
CA GLN A 20 6.94 -8.06 -15.33
C GLN A 20 7.59 -6.82 -14.68
N GLN A 21 6.91 -5.67 -14.63
CA GLN A 21 7.48 -4.48 -14.01
C GLN A 21 7.70 -4.67 -12.50
N PRO A 22 8.81 -4.18 -11.91
CA PRO A 22 9.11 -4.40 -10.50
C PRO A 22 8.02 -3.95 -9.53
N LYS A 23 7.21 -2.96 -9.90
CA LYS A 23 6.12 -2.43 -9.06
C LYS A 23 5.07 -3.47 -8.67
N PHE A 24 4.89 -4.53 -9.46
CA PHE A 24 3.97 -5.63 -9.13
C PHE A 24 4.51 -6.54 -8.02
N GLY A 25 5.78 -6.33 -7.63
CA GLY A 25 6.49 -7.09 -6.61
C GLY A 25 6.48 -8.59 -6.86
N LYS A 26 6.29 -9.39 -5.81
CA LYS A 26 6.47 -10.83 -5.88
C LYS A 26 5.56 -11.55 -4.89
N LEU A 27 5.05 -12.71 -5.31
CA LEU A 27 4.24 -13.56 -4.44
C LEU A 27 5.08 -14.21 -3.33
N PRO A 28 4.54 -14.37 -2.12
CA PRO A 28 5.23 -15.01 -1.00
C PRO A 28 5.79 -16.39 -1.37
N SER A 29 7.02 -16.67 -0.93
CA SER A 29 7.69 -17.94 -1.20
C SER A 29 8.49 -18.45 0.02
N GLY A 30 8.90 -19.73 -0.01
CA GLY A 30 9.73 -20.33 1.03
C GLY A 30 9.15 -20.20 2.45
N GLU A 31 9.99 -19.79 3.41
CA GLU A 31 9.61 -19.65 4.83
C GLU A 31 8.41 -18.71 5.04
N ARG A 32 8.31 -17.64 4.25
CA ARG A 32 7.22 -16.67 4.35
C ARG A 32 5.88 -17.30 3.95
N LEU A 33 5.87 -18.05 2.86
CA LEU A 33 4.68 -18.79 2.43
C LEU A 33 4.28 -19.86 3.45
N GLU A 34 5.25 -20.59 4.00
CA GLU A 34 4.97 -21.59 5.04
C GLU A 34 4.45 -20.96 6.34
N ARG A 35 4.85 -19.72 6.65
CA ARG A 35 4.26 -18.96 7.75
C ARG A 35 2.82 -18.56 7.47
N ILE A 36 2.52 -18.04 6.28
CA ILE A 36 1.15 -17.69 5.86
C ILE A 36 0.22 -18.89 6.01
N LYS A 37 0.63 -20.07 5.52
CA LYS A 37 -0.15 -21.31 5.61
C LYS A 37 -0.41 -21.79 7.05
N LYS A 38 0.39 -21.34 8.02
CA LYS A 38 0.23 -21.66 9.45
C LYS A 38 -0.66 -20.67 10.19
N SER A 39 -1.09 -19.59 9.52
CA SER A 39 -2.05 -18.64 10.09
C SER A 39 -3.35 -19.38 10.48
N PRO A 40 -3.96 -19.07 11.63
CA PRO A 40 -5.30 -19.56 11.96
C PRO A 40 -6.37 -19.11 10.95
N ASN A 41 -6.10 -18.03 10.19
CA ASN A 41 -6.98 -17.49 9.17
C ASN A 41 -6.70 -18.07 7.77
N PHE A 42 -5.75 -19.01 7.63
CA PHE A 42 -5.47 -19.66 6.35
C PHE A 42 -6.12 -21.05 6.29
N HIS A 43 -7.18 -21.19 5.51
CA HIS A 43 -7.83 -22.47 5.24
C HIS A 43 -8.45 -22.50 3.84
N ASP A 44 -8.71 -23.71 3.33
CA ASP A 44 -9.24 -23.94 1.98
C ASP A 44 -8.38 -23.34 0.86
N GLY A 45 -7.07 -23.26 1.09
CA GLY A 45 -6.08 -22.80 0.11
C GLY A 45 -5.89 -21.29 0.02
N GLN A 46 -6.58 -20.50 0.85
CA GLN A 46 -6.45 -19.05 0.88
C GLN A 46 -6.58 -18.47 2.29
N PHE A 47 -6.24 -17.18 2.44
CA PHE A 47 -6.53 -16.44 3.65
C PHE A 47 -8.03 -16.08 3.68
N GLN A 48 -8.66 -16.18 4.84
CA GLN A 48 -10.10 -16.03 5.03
C GLN A 48 -10.36 -14.92 6.05
N ASN A 49 -11.30 -14.04 5.74
CA ASN A 49 -11.69 -12.96 6.64
C ASN A 49 -12.50 -13.49 7.83
N SER A 50 -12.36 -12.86 9.00
CA SER A 50 -13.11 -13.23 10.22
C SER A 50 -14.62 -13.04 10.07
N SER A 51 -15.02 -12.09 9.23
CA SER A 51 -16.41 -11.83 8.84
C SER A 51 -16.62 -12.16 7.37
N GLU A 52 -17.82 -12.65 7.03
CA GLU A 52 -18.23 -12.84 5.64
C GLU A 52 -18.05 -11.52 4.87
N THR A 53 -17.17 -11.55 3.87
CA THR A 53 -16.77 -10.37 3.10
C THR A 53 -16.71 -10.81 1.64
N PRO A 54 -17.86 -10.88 0.94
CA PRO A 54 -17.88 -11.30 -0.45
C PRO A 54 -17.20 -10.25 -1.34
N ASP A 55 -16.46 -10.70 -2.36
CA ASP A 55 -15.76 -9.82 -3.31
C ASP A 55 -16.74 -8.93 -4.11
N LEU A 56 -17.98 -9.38 -4.26
CA LEU A 56 -19.02 -8.70 -5.02
C LEU A 56 -20.19 -8.34 -4.11
N THR A 57 -20.78 -7.17 -4.36
CA THR A 57 -22.03 -6.76 -3.73
C THR A 57 -23.16 -7.71 -4.12
N GLU A 58 -24.14 -7.86 -3.23
CA GLU A 58 -25.29 -8.73 -3.46
C GLU A 58 -25.97 -8.44 -4.81
N GLY A 59 -26.19 -9.49 -5.61
CA GLY A 59 -26.79 -9.40 -6.93
C GLY A 59 -25.87 -8.95 -8.07
N ALA A 60 -24.62 -8.55 -7.78
CA ALA A 60 -23.64 -8.21 -8.81
C ALA A 60 -22.89 -9.46 -9.33
N ASN A 61 -22.51 -9.42 -10.59
CA ASN A 61 -21.58 -10.36 -11.20
C ASN A 61 -20.46 -9.60 -11.94
N TYR A 62 -19.35 -10.28 -12.25
CA TYR A 62 -18.21 -9.67 -12.91
C TYR A 62 -18.55 -8.94 -14.21
N PHE A 63 -19.51 -9.44 -15.00
CA PHE A 63 -19.95 -8.78 -16.23
C PHE A 63 -20.66 -7.45 -15.93
N SER A 64 -21.56 -7.43 -14.94
CA SER A 64 -22.23 -6.20 -14.51
C SER A 64 -21.25 -5.17 -13.95
N VAL A 65 -20.26 -5.60 -13.16
CA VAL A 65 -19.21 -4.72 -12.62
C VAL A 65 -18.36 -4.15 -13.75
N LEU A 66 -17.92 -4.98 -14.70
CA LEU A 66 -17.14 -4.52 -15.86
C LEU A 66 -17.95 -3.53 -16.71
N LYS A 67 -19.23 -3.82 -16.95
CA LYS A 67 -20.13 -2.92 -17.67
C LYS A 67 -20.27 -1.58 -16.95
N GLU A 68 -20.48 -1.60 -15.63
CA GLU A 68 -20.55 -0.36 -14.85
C GLU A 68 -19.23 0.41 -14.89
N PHE A 69 -18.10 -0.26 -14.71
CA PHE A 69 -16.79 0.40 -14.77
C PHE A 69 -16.52 1.12 -16.09
N ILE A 70 -16.95 0.55 -17.23
CA ILE A 70 -16.72 1.13 -18.55
C ILE A 70 -17.76 2.19 -18.92
N PHE A 71 -19.03 1.96 -18.60
CA PHE A 71 -20.14 2.74 -19.14
C PHE A 71 -20.85 3.65 -18.14
N LYS A 72 -20.66 3.47 -16.83
CA LYS A 72 -21.34 4.28 -15.81
C LYS A 72 -20.57 5.57 -15.58
N GLU A 73 -21.22 6.69 -15.90
CA GLU A 73 -20.71 8.00 -15.50
C GLU A 73 -21.01 8.23 -14.01
N ASN A 74 -19.96 8.24 -13.20
CA ASN A 74 -20.09 8.58 -11.78
C ASN A 74 -19.98 10.10 -11.61
N THR A 75 -21.08 10.72 -11.22
CA THR A 75 -21.11 12.15 -10.85
C THR A 75 -20.58 12.33 -9.42
N ARG A 76 -19.86 13.44 -9.16
CA ARG A 76 -19.32 13.80 -7.83
C ARG A 76 -18.21 12.87 -7.27
N VAL A 77 -17.38 12.28 -8.13
CA VAL A 77 -16.19 11.50 -7.73
C VAL A 77 -14.96 12.35 -7.37
N LYS A 78 -15.07 13.67 -7.50
CA LYS A 78 -14.02 14.62 -7.15
C LYS A 78 -14.64 15.82 -6.43
N PRO A 79 -13.93 16.42 -5.45
CA PRO A 79 -14.32 17.69 -4.86
C PRO A 79 -14.47 18.77 -5.95
N THR A 80 -15.50 19.60 -5.84
CA THR A 80 -15.74 20.73 -6.78
C THR A 80 -14.86 21.93 -6.48
N THR A 81 -14.33 22.04 -5.27
CA THR A 81 -13.37 23.05 -4.84
C THR A 81 -12.13 22.37 -4.30
N GLU A 82 -10.99 23.06 -4.35
CA GLU A 82 -9.80 22.59 -3.66
C GLU A 82 -10.05 22.50 -2.15
N LEU A 83 -9.62 21.41 -1.54
CA LEU A 83 -9.66 21.24 -0.10
C LEU A 83 -8.47 21.99 0.51
N PRO A 84 -8.66 22.70 1.65
CA PRO A 84 -7.55 23.36 2.32
C PRO A 84 -6.52 22.32 2.77
N ALA A 85 -5.26 22.55 2.41
CA ALA A 85 -4.14 21.67 2.75
C ALA A 85 -3.03 22.46 3.44
N VAL A 86 -2.63 22.03 4.63
CA VAL A 86 -1.55 22.62 5.42
C VAL A 86 -0.31 21.73 5.29
N LYS A 87 0.83 22.35 4.97
CA LYS A 87 2.13 21.66 4.92
C LYS A 87 2.94 22.02 6.17
N THR A 88 3.18 21.02 7.01
CA THR A 88 4.03 21.09 8.20
C THR A 88 5.42 20.60 7.84
N ASP A 89 6.45 21.28 8.32
CA ASP A 89 7.84 20.85 8.15
C ASP A 89 8.17 19.74 9.17
N LEU A 90 8.13 18.48 8.71
CA LEU A 90 8.31 17.31 9.57
C LEU A 90 9.72 17.22 10.18
N HIS A 91 10.72 17.88 9.59
CA HIS A 91 12.08 17.92 10.13
C HIS A 91 12.20 18.83 11.36
N LYS A 92 11.23 19.72 11.59
CA LYS A 92 11.21 20.67 12.71
C LYS A 92 10.34 20.23 13.88
N ILE A 93 9.69 19.08 13.79
CA ILE A 93 8.89 18.54 14.89
C ILE A 93 9.83 18.21 16.06
N VAL A 94 9.50 18.72 17.25
CA VAL A 94 10.29 18.45 18.46
C VAL A 94 10.13 16.98 18.83
N PRO A 95 11.20 16.21 19.10
CA PRO A 95 11.12 14.75 19.27
C PRO A 95 10.14 14.23 20.33
N ASN A 96 9.86 15.01 21.37
CA ASN A 96 8.98 14.59 22.47
C ASN A 96 7.54 15.12 22.35
N GLU A 97 7.19 15.78 21.25
CA GLU A 97 5.82 16.19 20.98
C GLU A 97 5.02 15.04 20.35
N ASP A 98 3.79 14.86 20.83
CA ASP A 98 2.82 13.98 20.19
C ASP A 98 2.17 14.74 19.01
N VAL A 99 2.37 14.24 17.79
CA VAL A 99 1.91 14.90 16.56
C VAL A 99 1.30 13.88 15.60
N PHE A 100 0.15 14.22 15.04
CA PHE A 100 -0.48 13.49 13.95
C PHE A 100 -0.62 14.39 12.72
N ILE A 101 0.00 14.01 11.61
CA ILE A 101 -0.10 14.71 10.32
C ILE A 101 -0.74 13.80 9.30
N TRP A 102 -1.91 14.19 8.82
CA TRP A 102 -2.63 13.48 7.77
C TRP A 102 -2.25 14.01 6.39
N PHE A 103 -1.87 13.10 5.48
CA PHE A 103 -1.47 13.45 4.11
C PHE A 103 -2.61 13.26 3.10
N GLY A 104 -3.74 12.70 3.53
CA GLY A 104 -4.86 12.30 2.68
C GLY A 104 -4.98 10.77 2.59
N HIS A 105 -6.18 10.29 2.27
CA HIS A 105 -6.52 8.86 2.27
C HIS A 105 -6.09 8.18 3.58
N SER A 106 -5.32 7.10 3.49
CA SER A 106 -4.79 6.34 4.62
C SER A 106 -3.32 6.68 4.94
N SER A 107 -2.75 7.72 4.31
CA SER A 107 -1.36 8.12 4.52
C SER A 107 -1.24 9.12 5.68
N TYR A 108 -0.45 8.78 6.70
CA TYR A 108 -0.21 9.68 7.82
C TYR A 108 1.15 9.47 8.48
N PHE A 109 1.67 10.54 9.08
CA PHE A 109 2.81 10.53 9.98
C PHE A 109 2.29 10.70 11.41
N LEU A 110 2.78 9.85 12.31
CA LEU A 110 2.48 9.90 13.73
C LEU A 110 3.81 9.93 14.49
N GLN A 111 4.01 10.97 15.28
CA GLN A 111 5.04 10.97 16.31
C GLN A 111 4.36 10.84 17.66
N THR A 112 4.72 9.83 18.44
CA THR A 112 4.22 9.70 19.81
C THR A 112 5.18 8.89 20.67
N ASN A 113 5.26 9.20 21.97
CA ASN A 113 6.19 8.57 22.90
C ASN A 113 7.65 8.59 22.39
N GLY A 114 8.03 9.65 21.67
CA GLY A 114 9.35 9.80 21.06
C GLY A 114 9.61 8.90 19.83
N ILE A 115 8.59 8.22 19.30
CA ILE A 115 8.68 7.28 18.17
C ILE A 115 8.06 7.92 16.93
N LYS A 116 8.73 7.81 15.78
CA LYS A 116 8.22 8.27 14.49
C LYS A 116 7.69 7.11 13.65
N PHE A 117 6.40 7.14 13.40
CA PHE A 117 5.68 6.22 12.53
C PHE A 117 5.31 6.90 11.21
N LEU A 118 5.44 6.16 10.12
CA LEU A 118 4.83 6.49 8.84
C LEU A 118 3.92 5.35 8.42
N ILE A 119 2.67 5.64 8.11
CA ILE A 119 1.66 4.63 7.81
C ILE A 119 1.16 4.82 6.39
N ASP A 120 1.13 3.72 5.63
CA ASP A 120 0.60 3.60 4.27
C ASP A 120 0.93 4.80 3.36
N PRO A 121 2.22 5.21 3.22
CA PRO A 121 2.57 6.42 2.51
C PRO A 121 2.41 6.27 0.99
N VAL A 122 1.56 7.11 0.39
CA VAL A 122 1.34 7.18 -1.05
C VAL A 122 1.64 8.59 -1.56
N PHE A 123 2.87 8.82 -2.05
CA PHE A 123 3.37 10.12 -2.49
C PHE A 123 3.69 10.18 -3.99
N SER A 124 3.48 9.11 -4.75
CA SER A 124 3.69 9.10 -6.22
C SER A 124 2.61 9.84 -7.01
N GLY A 125 1.52 10.25 -6.34
CA GLY A 125 0.39 10.96 -6.94
C GLY A 125 -0.61 10.07 -7.68
N ALA A 126 -0.48 8.74 -7.58
CA ALA A 126 -1.44 7.80 -8.15
C ALA A 126 -1.53 6.50 -7.34
N ALA A 127 -2.76 6.06 -7.10
CA ALA A 127 -3.07 4.76 -6.50
C ALA A 127 -3.38 3.71 -7.59
N SER A 128 -2.45 3.54 -8.53
CA SER A 128 -2.63 2.60 -9.65
C SER A 128 -1.30 2.23 -10.30
N PRO A 129 -1.16 1.00 -10.85
CA PRO A 129 -0.01 0.64 -11.67
C PRO A 129 0.09 1.47 -12.96
N ILE A 130 -1.03 2.08 -13.38
CA ILE A 130 -1.15 3.01 -14.52
C ILE A 130 -1.45 4.40 -13.96
N ARG A 131 -0.44 5.28 -13.88
CA ARG A 131 -0.52 6.60 -13.20
C ARG A 131 -1.69 7.51 -13.60
N MET A 132 -2.34 7.27 -14.74
CA MET A 132 -3.41 8.14 -15.25
C MET A 132 -4.82 7.73 -14.84
N THR A 133 -5.02 6.54 -14.30
CA THR A 133 -6.37 6.00 -14.02
C THR A 133 -6.90 6.44 -12.65
N THR A 134 -6.07 6.40 -11.61
CA THR A 134 -6.45 6.76 -10.23
C THR A 134 -5.46 7.76 -9.66
N LYS A 135 -5.67 9.06 -9.93
CA LYS A 135 -4.80 10.14 -9.45
C LYS A 135 -5.21 10.59 -8.05
N SER A 136 -4.23 11.00 -7.26
CA SER A 136 -4.47 11.68 -5.98
C SER A 136 -5.31 12.95 -6.18
N PHE A 137 -6.14 13.29 -5.19
CA PHE A 137 -6.88 14.55 -5.21
C PHE A 137 -5.95 15.73 -4.92
N GLY A 138 -6.27 16.90 -5.47
CA GLY A 138 -5.50 18.12 -5.18
C GLY A 138 -5.45 18.38 -3.68
N GLY A 139 -4.25 18.63 -3.14
CA GLY A 139 -4.02 18.83 -1.72
C GLY A 139 -3.45 17.60 -0.99
N SER A 140 -3.63 16.39 -1.53
CA SER A 140 -3.00 15.15 -1.00
C SER A 140 -1.59 14.89 -1.57
N ASP A 141 -1.13 15.74 -2.49
CA ASP A 141 0.14 15.67 -3.21
C ASP A 141 1.20 16.67 -2.67
N ARG A 142 0.98 17.20 -1.46
CA ARG A 142 1.83 18.26 -0.86
C ARG A 142 3.13 17.72 -0.26
N TYR A 143 3.18 16.44 0.07
CA TYR A 143 4.34 15.77 0.65
C TYR A 143 5.01 14.85 -0.35
N THR A 144 6.32 14.82 -0.29
CA THR A 144 7.20 13.94 -1.06
C THR A 144 8.05 13.12 -0.10
N THR A 145 8.73 12.09 -0.61
CA THR A 145 9.67 11.30 0.19
C THR A 145 10.84 12.12 0.75
N ALA A 146 11.15 13.28 0.16
CA ALA A 146 12.16 14.20 0.67
C ALA A 146 11.73 14.90 1.96
N ASP A 147 10.43 15.18 2.11
CA ASP A 147 9.85 15.85 3.29
C ASP A 147 9.84 14.95 4.53
N ILE A 148 9.97 13.64 4.36
CA ILE A 148 9.93 12.67 5.46
C ILE A 148 11.30 12.62 6.17
N PRO A 149 11.36 12.76 7.51
CA PRO A 149 12.58 12.55 8.28
C PRO A 149 12.95 11.06 8.35
N GLU A 150 14.00 10.71 9.09
CA GLU A 150 14.18 9.30 9.49
C GLU A 150 12.99 8.85 10.35
N ILE A 151 12.49 7.65 10.07
CA ILE A 151 11.35 7.04 10.77
C ILE A 151 11.78 5.74 11.44
N ASP A 152 11.22 5.49 12.62
CA ASP A 152 11.50 4.28 13.37
C ASP A 152 10.72 3.09 12.78
N TYR A 153 9.46 3.31 12.45
CA TYR A 153 8.59 2.28 11.89
C TYR A 153 7.80 2.76 10.69
N LEU A 154 7.97 2.08 9.56
CA LEU A 154 7.01 2.11 8.45
C LEU A 154 5.94 1.04 8.71
N ILE A 155 4.67 1.43 8.71
CA ILE A 155 3.56 0.48 8.82
C ILE A 155 2.88 0.39 7.45
N ILE A 156 2.75 -0.83 6.93
CA ILE A 156 1.98 -1.13 5.72
C ILE A 156 0.83 -2.07 6.10
N THR A 157 -0.40 -1.60 5.97
CA THR A 157 -1.60 -2.38 6.34
C THR A 157 -1.84 -3.53 5.38
N HIS A 158 -1.77 -3.28 4.07
CA HIS A 158 -1.92 -4.26 3.00
C HIS A 158 -1.28 -3.79 1.69
N ASP A 159 -1.26 -4.64 0.66
CA ASP A 159 -0.49 -4.44 -0.59
C ASP A 159 -1.26 -3.75 -1.73
N HIS A 160 -2.45 -3.20 -1.47
CA HIS A 160 -3.20 -2.47 -2.49
C HIS A 160 -2.56 -1.11 -2.81
N TRP A 161 -2.74 -0.61 -4.03
CA TRP A 161 -1.99 0.53 -4.59
C TRP A 161 -2.22 1.88 -3.88
N ASP A 162 -3.31 2.03 -3.14
CA ASP A 162 -3.61 3.19 -2.29
C ASP A 162 -3.06 3.06 -0.87
N HIS A 163 -2.33 1.98 -0.56
CA HIS A 163 -1.64 1.76 0.72
C HIS A 163 -0.16 1.41 0.56
N LEU A 164 0.19 0.67 -0.51
CA LEU A 164 1.56 0.27 -0.85
C LEU A 164 2.01 0.88 -2.18
N ASP A 165 2.59 2.06 -2.10
CA ASP A 165 3.16 2.75 -3.25
C ASP A 165 4.64 2.40 -3.45
N TYR A 166 4.92 1.59 -4.48
CA TYR A 166 6.25 1.15 -4.87
C TYR A 166 7.30 2.27 -4.94
N GLU A 167 6.98 3.40 -5.59
CA GLU A 167 7.95 4.49 -5.75
C GLU A 167 8.23 5.17 -4.40
N THR A 168 7.19 5.33 -3.60
CA THR A 168 7.28 5.95 -2.28
C THR A 168 8.12 5.10 -1.34
N VAL A 169 7.79 3.81 -1.16
CA VAL A 169 8.52 2.94 -0.24
C VAL A 169 9.96 2.69 -0.71
N LYS A 170 10.21 2.61 -2.01
CA LYS A 170 11.57 2.44 -2.54
C LYS A 170 12.45 3.66 -2.23
N ASN A 171 11.92 4.87 -2.41
CA ASN A 171 12.65 6.11 -2.15
C ASN A 171 12.81 6.41 -0.65
N LEU A 172 11.93 5.87 0.20
CA LEU A 172 12.03 6.00 1.66
C LEU A 172 12.98 5.00 2.31
N LYS A 173 13.41 3.94 1.60
CA LYS A 173 14.15 2.81 2.16
C LYS A 173 15.32 3.19 3.08
N SER A 174 16.11 4.20 2.72
CA SER A 174 17.26 4.64 3.54
C SER A 174 16.88 5.36 4.82
N LYS A 175 15.64 5.86 4.92
CA LYS A 175 15.09 6.58 6.07
C LYS A 175 14.30 5.69 7.02
N VAL A 176 14.04 4.44 6.64
CA VAL A 176 13.24 3.50 7.44
C VAL A 176 14.14 2.57 8.23
N LYS A 177 13.98 2.56 9.56
CA LYS A 177 14.70 1.62 10.43
C LYS A 177 14.07 0.23 10.41
N THR A 178 12.74 0.14 10.60
CA THR A 178 11.99 -1.12 10.61
C THR A 178 10.68 -0.97 9.85
N VAL A 179 10.27 -2.02 9.13
CA VAL A 179 8.95 -2.11 8.51
C VAL A 179 8.11 -3.12 9.30
N ILE A 180 6.86 -2.77 9.58
CA ILE A 180 5.85 -3.66 10.15
C ILE A 180 4.72 -3.77 9.14
N CYS A 181 4.32 -4.98 8.76
CA CYS A 181 3.28 -5.18 7.75
C CYS A 181 2.47 -6.45 7.95
N GLY A 182 1.36 -6.57 7.21
CA GLY A 182 0.58 -7.81 7.14
C GLY A 182 1.38 -8.97 6.53
N LEU A 183 0.96 -10.20 6.82
CA LEU A 183 1.56 -11.40 6.23
C LEU A 183 1.57 -11.35 4.70
N GLY A 184 2.72 -11.67 4.09
CA GLY A 184 2.91 -11.73 2.63
C GLY A 184 3.43 -10.43 2.02
N VAL A 185 3.04 -9.28 2.59
CA VAL A 185 3.50 -7.95 2.12
C VAL A 185 5.03 -7.84 2.17
N GLY A 186 5.67 -8.51 3.12
CA GLY A 186 7.13 -8.50 3.26
C GLY A 186 7.88 -9.01 2.02
N GLU A 187 7.28 -9.89 1.20
CA GLU A 187 7.91 -10.38 -0.02
C GLU A 187 8.12 -9.25 -1.05
N HIS A 188 7.14 -8.35 -1.18
CA HIS A 188 7.25 -7.18 -2.07
C HIS A 188 8.39 -6.28 -1.63
N LEU A 189 8.43 -5.94 -0.33
CA LEU A 189 9.44 -5.05 0.24
C LEU A 189 10.86 -5.63 0.11
N GLU A 190 11.02 -6.92 0.41
CA GLU A 190 12.31 -7.63 0.26
C GLU A 190 12.74 -7.66 -1.21
N TYR A 191 11.84 -7.96 -2.15
CA TYR A 191 12.11 -7.90 -3.58
C TYR A 191 12.48 -6.48 -4.06
N TRP A 192 11.92 -5.44 -3.44
CA TRP A 192 12.29 -4.04 -3.70
C TRP A 192 13.57 -3.59 -2.97
N GLY A 193 14.22 -4.52 -2.26
CA GLY A 193 15.56 -4.38 -1.72
C GLY A 193 15.61 -3.86 -0.28
N TYR A 194 14.52 -3.96 0.47
CA TYR A 194 14.58 -3.85 1.94
C TYR A 194 15.32 -5.06 2.53
N ASP A 195 16.05 -4.83 3.62
CA ASP A 195 16.73 -5.90 4.34
C ASP A 195 15.71 -6.77 5.07
N LYS A 196 15.74 -8.11 4.85
CA LYS A 196 14.83 -9.06 5.50
C LYS A 196 14.82 -8.95 7.02
N SER A 197 15.96 -8.62 7.65
CA SER A 197 16.07 -8.46 9.12
C SER A 197 15.33 -7.24 9.66
N ARG A 198 14.95 -6.29 8.80
CA ARG A 198 14.20 -5.09 9.16
C ARG A 198 12.70 -5.21 8.88
N ILE A 199 12.24 -6.33 8.32
CA ILE A 199 10.83 -6.53 7.97
C ILE A 199 10.20 -7.45 9.00
N ILE A 200 9.13 -6.96 9.62
CA ILE A 200 8.34 -7.69 10.59
C ILE A 200 6.93 -7.86 10.03
N GLU A 201 6.63 -9.07 9.59
CA GLU A 201 5.26 -9.42 9.21
C GLU A 201 4.48 -9.89 10.44
N LYS A 202 3.20 -9.52 10.54
CA LYS A 202 2.31 -9.91 11.63
C LYS A 202 0.95 -10.36 11.09
N ASP A 203 0.41 -11.39 11.71
CA ASP A 203 -0.98 -11.80 11.54
C ASP A 203 -1.89 -10.99 12.45
N TRP A 204 -3.20 -11.10 12.26
CA TRP A 204 -4.19 -10.46 13.10
C TRP A 204 -4.06 -10.88 14.56
N HIS A 205 -4.23 -9.90 15.45
CA HIS A 205 -4.12 -10.05 16.91
C HIS A 205 -2.72 -10.43 17.43
N GLU A 206 -1.70 -10.54 16.57
CA GLU A 206 -0.33 -10.67 17.04
C GLU A 206 0.17 -9.32 17.57
N THR A 207 0.75 -9.34 18.77
CA THR A 207 1.38 -8.14 19.34
C THR A 207 2.87 -8.09 19.00
N ILE A 208 3.41 -6.88 18.90
CA ILE A 208 4.85 -6.61 18.89
C ILE A 208 5.20 -5.52 19.90
N GLU A 209 6.32 -5.71 20.58
CA GLU A 209 6.95 -4.71 21.43
C GLU A 209 7.93 -3.87 20.61
N LEU A 210 7.76 -2.55 20.70
CA LEU A 210 8.56 -1.54 20.02
C LEU A 210 9.50 -0.87 21.03
N ILE A 211 10.30 0.08 20.56
CA ILE A 211 11.09 0.94 21.46
C ILE A 211 10.20 1.69 22.45
N ASN A 212 10.81 2.18 23.53
CA ASN A 212 10.16 2.97 24.59
C ASN A 212 8.96 2.25 25.25
N ASN A 213 9.00 0.91 25.33
CA ASN A 213 7.95 0.05 25.90
C ASN A 213 6.57 0.24 25.24
N THR A 214 6.54 0.71 23.99
CA THR A 214 5.31 0.82 23.21
C THR A 214 4.92 -0.55 22.65
N LYS A 215 3.64 -0.90 22.71
CA LYS A 215 3.12 -2.13 22.08
C LYS A 215 2.22 -1.76 20.91
N LEU A 216 2.41 -2.46 19.80
CA LEU A 216 1.51 -2.45 18.66
C LEU A 216 0.74 -3.77 18.66
N HIS A 217 -0.58 -3.65 18.59
CA HIS A 217 -1.54 -4.75 18.63
C HIS A 217 -2.19 -4.97 17.26
#